data_AF-A0A964D5I0-F1
#
_entry.id   AF-A0A964D5I0-F1
#
_cell.length_a   1.000
_cell.length_b   1.000
_cell.length_c   1.000
_cell.angle_alpha   90.00
_cell.angle_beta   90.00
_cell.angle_gamma   90.00
#
_symmetry.space_group_name_H-M   'P 1'
#
loop_
_entity.id
_entity.type
_entity.pdbx_description
1 polymer ?
#
loop_
_entity_poly.entity_id
_entity_poly.type
_entity_poly.pdbx_seq_one_letter_code
_entity_poly.pdbx_strand_id
1 'polypeptide(L)'
;MQTSNANPTIDSEVHVKKLKKMFEQTSSRGFVQSCLSLTAFTLLGFTVVEPVSAASIHTGFSSYAITDLGPGNTYSINNLGQVVMGKNGVGWIWENGQLTEVTDSTWAYQINTSGQVVGRYLSENWTDNAYLWENGQRTDLGYFGGISSSASDINDAGQIVGKFNITQEQFNPFVWQSGVMTKLDTLGFNGGAMSINNKGQVVGYSGLVFGITHAALWENGTIVDLGTLEGHNDSIAYDINDLGQAIGHSADKNTRQSKPVIWSNGKLTELKTLGGNVNYGVAINNKGQAVGFGNTSVNGSLSHGLIWEDGEMANLNSLIPADSGWFLQQISGINDRGQIVGQGINRATGTNHAFLLDPISGSSQRNPVLPDRFEDGWHIFNNVANRLWFDPPTSAGFAFKIGEDIVGSSPIAFNPKPTEPSLFTKILSLPSGIDADELFSIAVGGQEIGKFKPNEIVDFVALLGYGVSEFSVLGIDAPIEPTNPLAFPIKLESNRDKFSFKMRAIDGAEPVPEPSEIGGIVTAAAIFGGLLWKRKRSDRKVQIK
;
A
#
# COMPACT_ATOMS: atom_id res chain seq x y z
N MET A 1 3.03 -6.14 79.68
CA MET A 1 1.89 -6.97 80.15
C MET A 1 1.05 -7.37 78.94
N GLN A 2 0.43 -8.54 79.03
CA GLN A 2 -0.05 -9.43 77.97
C GLN A 2 -1.16 -8.89 77.03
N THR A 3 -1.06 -9.40 75.79
CA THR A 3 -2.06 -9.78 74.77
C THR A 3 -3.57 -9.72 75.10
N SER A 4 -4.39 -9.31 74.11
CA SER A 4 -5.48 -10.15 73.56
C SER A 4 -5.93 -9.72 72.16
N ASN A 5 -6.14 -10.71 71.30
CA ASN A 5 -6.79 -10.64 69.98
C ASN A 5 -8.31 -10.67 70.13
N ALA A 6 -9.04 -9.99 69.23
CA ALA A 6 -10.30 -10.50 68.65
C ALA A 6 -10.73 -9.68 67.43
N ASN A 7 -10.90 -10.36 66.30
CA ASN A 7 -11.70 -9.91 65.15
C ASN A 7 -13.19 -10.19 65.45
N PRO A 8 -14.15 -9.47 64.83
CA PRO A 8 -14.99 -10.15 63.84
C PRO A 8 -15.41 -9.31 62.61
N THR A 9 -15.80 -10.06 61.59
CA THR A 9 -16.31 -9.77 60.24
C THR A 9 -17.71 -9.13 60.13
N ILE A 10 -18.07 -8.71 58.90
CA ILE A 10 -19.40 -8.39 58.30
C ILE A 10 -19.76 -6.87 58.39
N ASP A 11 -20.19 -6.13 57.36
CA ASP A 11 -21.17 -6.43 56.31
C ASP A 11 -21.04 -5.53 55.05
N SER A 12 -21.01 -6.17 53.88
CA SER A 12 -21.04 -5.54 52.55
C SER A 12 -22.43 -5.68 51.93
N GLU A 13 -23.45 -5.01 52.49
CA GLU A 13 -24.80 -5.02 51.90
C GLU A 13 -25.49 -3.64 51.82
N VAL A 14 -24.87 -2.57 52.34
CA VAL A 14 -25.54 -1.25 52.40
C VAL A 14 -25.21 -0.35 51.20
N HIS A 15 -24.16 -0.63 50.43
CA HIS A 15 -23.78 0.20 49.26
C HIS A 15 -24.31 -0.29 47.91
N VAL A 16 -24.91 -1.48 47.81
CA VAL A 16 -25.44 -2.04 46.55
C VAL A 16 -26.93 -1.74 46.34
N LYS A 17 -27.68 -1.36 47.39
CA LYS A 17 -29.12 -1.02 47.27
C LYS A 17 -29.41 0.41 46.82
N LYS A 18 -28.41 1.31 46.75
CA LYS A 18 -28.59 2.70 46.30
C LYS A 18 -28.37 2.93 44.80
N LEU A 19 -27.64 2.04 44.09
CA LEU A 19 -27.43 2.16 42.64
C LEU A 19 -28.52 1.49 41.79
N LYS A 20 -29.28 0.51 42.32
CA LYS A 20 -30.34 -0.18 41.56
C LYS A 20 -31.67 0.58 41.46
N LYS A 21 -31.85 1.69 42.19
CA LYS A 21 -33.11 2.44 42.23
C LYS A 21 -33.13 3.69 41.33
N MET A 22 -32.06 3.93 40.57
CA MET A 22 -31.93 5.04 39.62
C MET A 22 -32.13 4.65 38.14
N PHE A 23 -32.36 3.36 37.85
CA PHE A 23 -32.50 2.86 36.48
C PHE A 23 -33.92 2.43 36.06
N GLU A 24 -34.96 2.71 36.86
CA GLU A 24 -36.34 2.24 36.60
C GLU A 24 -37.41 3.34 36.50
N GLN A 25 -37.06 4.60 36.25
CA GLN A 25 -38.08 5.62 35.96
C GLN A 25 -37.70 6.49 34.78
N THR A 26 -38.06 6.05 33.56
CA THR A 26 -38.62 6.89 32.49
C THR A 26 -38.99 6.04 31.27
N SER A 27 -40.19 5.46 31.29
CA SER A 27 -40.91 5.12 30.06
C SER A 27 -42.42 5.06 30.33
N SER A 28 -43.18 5.99 29.74
CA SER A 28 -44.46 5.73 29.03
C SER A 28 -45.37 6.96 28.96
N ARG A 29 -45.71 7.36 27.73
CA ARG A 29 -46.98 7.95 27.21
C ARG A 29 -46.74 8.15 25.69
N GLY A 30 -47.48 7.62 24.71
CA GLY A 30 -48.62 6.70 24.60
C GLY A 30 -49.27 6.87 23.20
N PHE A 31 -49.70 5.75 22.57
CA PHE A 31 -50.81 5.59 21.57
C PHE A 31 -50.58 6.12 20.11
N VAL A 32 -50.87 5.48 18.96
CA VAL A 32 -51.94 4.53 18.48
C VAL A 32 -51.53 3.76 17.18
N GLN A 33 -51.70 2.42 17.16
CA GLN A 33 -52.32 1.51 16.12
C GLN A 33 -51.85 1.60 14.63
N SER A 34 -51.52 0.53 13.89
CA SER A 34 -52.28 -0.72 13.67
C SER A 34 -51.43 -1.82 12.99
N CYS A 35 -51.79 -3.08 13.23
CA CYS A 35 -51.21 -4.33 12.72
C CYS A 35 -51.31 -4.54 11.21
N LEU A 36 -50.34 -5.27 10.63
CA LEU A 36 -50.58 -6.48 9.84
C LEU A 36 -49.29 -7.31 9.71
N SER A 37 -49.36 -8.54 10.19
CA SER A 37 -48.37 -9.61 10.04
C SER A 37 -48.41 -10.19 8.63
N LEU A 38 -47.26 -10.42 8.01
CA LEU A 38 -47.11 -11.54 7.08
C LEU A 38 -45.64 -12.01 7.00
N THR A 39 -45.47 -13.29 7.26
CA THR A 39 -44.25 -14.10 7.17
C THR A 39 -43.80 -14.28 5.72
N ALA A 40 -42.51 -14.09 5.42
CA ALA A 40 -41.79 -14.88 4.40
C ALA A 40 -40.27 -14.69 4.53
N PHE A 41 -39.58 -15.81 4.81
CA PHE A 41 -38.15 -15.99 4.60
C PHE A 41 -37.84 -15.91 3.10
N THR A 42 -36.80 -15.18 2.67
CA THR A 42 -36.03 -15.53 1.46
C THR A 42 -34.66 -14.85 1.44
N LEU A 43 -33.65 -15.73 1.32
CA LEU A 43 -32.28 -15.60 0.81
C LEU A 43 -31.68 -14.21 0.53
N LEU A 44 -30.50 -14.01 1.14
CA LEU A 44 -29.27 -13.46 0.54
C LEU A 44 -29.42 -12.87 -0.87
N GLY A 45 -29.60 -11.55 -0.94
CA GLY A 45 -29.29 -10.75 -2.12
C GLY A 45 -28.00 -10.00 -1.86
N PHE A 46 -26.89 -10.45 -2.47
CA PHE A 46 -25.73 -9.58 -2.68
C PHE A 46 -26.22 -8.35 -3.44
N THR A 47 -26.15 -7.18 -2.82
CA THR A 47 -26.30 -5.93 -3.56
C THR A 47 -25.09 -5.81 -4.47
N VAL A 48 -25.34 -5.99 -5.76
CA VAL A 48 -24.42 -5.64 -6.84
C VAL A 48 -23.99 -4.20 -6.60
N VAL A 49 -22.70 -4.00 -6.30
CA VAL A 49 -22.08 -2.68 -6.26
C VAL A 49 -22.14 -2.15 -7.69
N GLU A 50 -22.87 -1.05 -7.89
CA GLU A 50 -22.91 -0.36 -9.18
C GLU A 50 -21.50 0.07 -9.60
N PRO A 51 -21.16 0.04 -10.90
CA PRO A 51 -19.85 0.47 -11.36
C PRO A 51 -19.70 1.98 -11.14
N VAL A 52 -18.79 2.33 -10.24
CA VAL A 52 -18.04 3.58 -10.10
C VAL A 52 -18.65 4.76 -10.91
N SER A 53 -19.61 5.44 -10.29
CA SER A 53 -20.04 6.76 -10.71
C SER A 53 -18.86 7.74 -10.55
N ALA A 54 -18.25 8.09 -11.68
CA ALA A 54 -17.40 9.26 -11.91
C ALA A 54 -16.33 9.54 -10.83
N ALA A 55 -15.28 8.70 -10.78
CA ALA A 55 -13.99 9.18 -10.33
C ALA A 55 -13.52 10.28 -11.30
N SER A 56 -13.16 11.43 -10.76
CA SER A 56 -12.84 12.63 -11.53
C SER A 56 -11.69 12.38 -12.50
N ILE A 57 -11.93 12.77 -13.75
CA ILE A 57 -10.98 12.71 -14.87
C ILE A 57 -9.83 13.69 -14.56
N HIS A 58 -8.57 13.27 -14.75
CA HIS A 58 -7.31 14.04 -14.69
C HIS A 58 -6.42 14.01 -13.43
N THR A 59 -6.17 12.86 -12.79
CA THR A 59 -5.07 12.81 -11.80
C THR A 59 -3.94 11.84 -12.12
N GLY A 60 -4.11 10.88 -13.04
CA GLY A 60 -3.07 9.87 -13.32
C GLY A 60 -2.83 8.87 -12.18
N PHE A 61 -3.40 9.12 -10.99
CA PHE A 61 -3.39 8.24 -9.83
C PHE A 61 -4.45 7.14 -9.94
N SER A 62 -4.19 6.01 -9.29
CA SER A 62 -5.16 4.92 -9.12
C SER A 62 -6.35 5.36 -8.27
N SER A 63 -7.54 4.90 -8.64
CA SER A 63 -8.69 4.90 -7.75
C SER A 63 -8.61 3.70 -6.81
N TYR A 64 -9.29 3.78 -5.66
CA TYR A 64 -9.23 2.79 -4.61
C TYR A 64 -10.61 2.26 -4.22
N ALA A 65 -10.68 0.95 -4.01
CA ALA A 65 -11.75 0.33 -3.24
C ALA A 65 -11.40 0.45 -1.74
N ILE A 66 -12.42 0.59 -0.89
CA ILE A 66 -12.24 0.72 0.56
C ILE A 66 -12.88 -0.45 1.29
N THR A 67 -12.09 -1.07 2.18
CA THR A 67 -12.52 -2.12 3.09
C THR A 67 -12.53 -1.57 4.52
N ASP A 68 -13.67 -1.67 5.20
CA ASP A 68 -13.81 -1.33 6.63
C ASP A 68 -13.18 -2.45 7.48
N LEU A 69 -12.13 -2.12 8.25
CA LEU A 69 -11.47 -3.05 9.16
C LEU A 69 -12.09 -3.00 10.57
N GLY A 70 -13.07 -2.12 10.78
CA GLY A 70 -13.80 -1.92 12.02
C GLY A 70 -13.17 -0.87 12.94
N PRO A 71 -13.64 -0.78 14.19
CA PRO A 71 -13.11 0.17 15.17
C PRO A 71 -11.70 -0.25 15.61
N GLY A 72 -10.78 0.71 15.59
CA GLY A 72 -9.38 0.51 15.96
C GLY A 72 -8.47 1.41 15.15
N ASN A 73 -7.17 1.24 15.37
CA ASN A 73 -6.12 1.95 14.65
C ASN A 73 -5.34 0.95 13.78
N THR A 74 -4.96 1.33 12.58
CA THR A 74 -3.94 0.62 11.79
C THR A 74 -2.56 1.21 12.10
N TYR A 75 -1.53 0.37 12.08
CA TYR A 75 -0.14 0.80 12.27
C TYR A 75 0.73 0.52 11.05
N SER A 76 0.53 -0.61 10.38
CA SER A 76 1.31 -0.96 9.20
C SER A 76 0.63 -2.01 8.33
N ILE A 77 1.21 -2.25 7.15
CA ILE A 77 0.80 -3.28 6.20
C ILE A 77 2.05 -3.86 5.51
N ASN A 78 2.17 -5.19 5.41
CA ASN A 78 3.25 -5.82 4.64
C ASN A 78 2.85 -6.10 3.17
N ASN A 79 3.81 -6.60 2.37
CA ASN A 79 3.59 -6.95 0.97
C ASN A 79 2.66 -8.15 0.73
N LEU A 80 2.33 -8.93 1.77
CA LEU A 80 1.28 -9.96 1.70
C LEU A 80 -0.13 -9.38 1.90
N GLY A 81 -0.24 -8.14 2.40
CA GLY A 81 -1.51 -7.46 2.72
C GLY A 81 -2.01 -7.74 4.12
N GLN A 82 -1.15 -8.25 4.98
CA GLN A 82 -1.45 -8.40 6.40
C GLN A 82 -1.30 -7.04 7.07
N VAL A 83 -2.32 -6.64 7.83
CA VAL A 83 -2.41 -5.31 8.44
C VAL A 83 -2.26 -5.44 9.95
N VAL A 84 -1.31 -4.72 10.53
CA VAL A 84 -1.20 -4.60 12.00
C VAL A 84 -2.17 -3.56 12.50
N MET A 85 -2.98 -3.94 13.47
CA MET A 85 -3.98 -3.08 14.09
C MET A 85 -3.88 -3.07 15.62
N GLY A 86 -4.30 -1.96 16.21
CA GLY A 86 -4.47 -1.79 17.64
C GLY A 86 -5.93 -1.60 18.01
N LYS A 87 -6.40 -2.39 18.97
CA LYS A 87 -7.76 -2.27 19.50
C LYS A 87 -7.74 -2.53 21.00
N ASN A 88 -8.20 -1.55 21.79
CA ASN A 88 -8.30 -1.64 23.26
C ASN A 88 -7.00 -2.03 23.96
N GLY A 89 -5.85 -1.59 23.45
CA GLY A 89 -4.53 -1.94 24.01
C GLY A 89 -4.08 -3.37 23.71
N VAL A 90 -4.61 -3.98 22.65
CA VAL A 90 -4.21 -5.29 22.13
C VAL A 90 -3.84 -5.15 20.65
N GLY A 91 -2.77 -5.83 20.24
CA GLY A 91 -2.34 -5.94 18.85
C GLY A 91 -3.09 -7.03 18.09
N TRP A 92 -3.42 -6.77 16.83
CA TRP A 92 -4.13 -7.69 15.94
C TRP A 92 -3.47 -7.70 14.57
N ILE A 93 -3.52 -8.83 13.89
CA ILE A 93 -3.21 -8.96 12.47
C ILE A 93 -4.54 -9.18 11.74
N TRP A 94 -4.87 -8.30 10.82
CA TRP A 94 -5.95 -8.51 9.86
C TRP A 94 -5.41 -9.13 8.59
N GLU A 95 -6.06 -10.19 8.11
CA GLU A 95 -5.75 -10.84 6.84
C GLU A 95 -7.02 -11.46 6.26
N ASN A 96 -7.38 -11.08 5.03
CA ASN A 96 -8.51 -11.66 4.28
C ASN A 96 -9.83 -11.72 5.08
N GLY A 97 -10.13 -10.66 5.84
CA GLY A 97 -11.35 -10.56 6.66
C GLY A 97 -11.28 -11.28 8.01
N GLN A 98 -10.16 -11.92 8.36
CA GLN A 98 -9.93 -12.54 9.65
C GLN A 98 -9.04 -11.68 10.53
N LEU A 99 -9.29 -11.70 11.84
CA LEU A 99 -8.47 -11.04 12.86
C LEU A 99 -7.82 -12.09 13.74
N THR A 100 -6.49 -12.04 13.81
CA THR A 100 -5.68 -12.87 14.70
C THR A 100 -5.04 -11.98 15.76
N GLU A 101 -5.21 -12.33 17.03
CA GLU A 101 -4.58 -11.59 18.12
C GLU A 101 -3.06 -11.83 18.13
N VAL A 102 -2.28 -10.76 18.30
CA VAL A 102 -0.86 -10.86 18.62
C VAL A 102 -0.77 -11.12 20.12
N THR A 103 -0.85 -12.39 20.50
CA THR A 103 -0.95 -12.82 21.91
C THR A 103 0.22 -12.31 22.74
N ASP A 104 -0.06 -12.05 24.03
CA ASP A 104 0.92 -11.53 25.00
C ASP A 104 1.59 -10.20 24.60
N SER A 105 0.92 -9.41 23.74
CA SER A 105 1.34 -8.08 23.32
C SER A 105 0.38 -6.99 23.81
N THR A 106 0.90 -5.77 24.00
CA THR A 106 0.07 -4.59 24.34
C THR A 106 0.00 -3.62 23.17
N TRP A 107 1.10 -3.46 22.43
CA TRP A 107 1.13 -2.66 21.20
C TRP A 107 1.96 -3.35 20.12
N ALA A 108 1.31 -3.69 19.01
CA ALA A 108 1.96 -4.12 17.77
C ALA A 108 2.10 -2.91 16.84
N TYR A 109 3.27 -2.73 16.22
CA TYR A 109 3.55 -1.57 15.38
C TYR A 109 3.89 -1.95 13.95
N GLN A 110 4.67 -3.03 13.75
CA GLN A 110 5.12 -3.43 12.43
C GLN A 110 5.06 -4.95 12.22
N ILE A 111 4.88 -5.37 10.97
CA ILE A 111 4.95 -6.75 10.49
C ILE A 111 5.84 -6.85 9.23
N ASN A 112 6.73 -7.83 9.15
CA ASN A 112 7.47 -8.14 7.91
C ASN A 112 6.77 -9.21 7.06
N THR A 113 7.33 -9.58 5.90
CA THR A 113 6.70 -10.56 5.00
C THR A 113 6.74 -12.00 5.52
N SER A 114 7.56 -12.30 6.53
CA SER A 114 7.58 -13.60 7.23
C SER A 114 6.50 -13.70 8.32
N GLY A 115 5.67 -12.65 8.49
CA GLY A 115 4.62 -12.61 9.51
C GLY A 115 5.14 -12.32 10.93
N GLN A 116 6.40 -11.90 11.04
CA GLN A 116 7.00 -11.50 12.32
C GLN A 116 6.51 -10.11 12.70
N VAL A 117 6.03 -9.94 13.92
CA VAL A 117 5.47 -8.68 14.43
C VAL A 117 6.37 -8.11 15.52
N VAL A 118 6.58 -6.80 15.50
CA VAL A 118 7.32 -6.10 16.55
C VAL A 118 6.50 -4.99 17.19
N GLY A 119 6.89 -4.64 18.40
CA GLY A 119 6.33 -3.50 19.11
C GLY A 119 6.82 -3.39 20.53
N ARG A 120 5.91 -3.08 21.46
CA ARG A 120 6.21 -3.10 22.91
C ARG A 120 5.09 -3.76 23.71
N TYR A 121 5.46 -4.32 24.86
CA TYR A 121 4.51 -4.87 25.83
C TYR A 121 4.86 -4.40 27.23
N LEU A 122 3.85 -4.38 28.10
CA LEU A 122 4.04 -4.09 29.51
C LEU A 122 4.53 -5.35 30.25
N SER A 123 5.76 -5.31 30.78
CA SER A 123 6.36 -6.40 31.53
C SER A 123 5.75 -6.57 32.93
N GLU A 124 6.02 -7.70 33.58
CA GLU A 124 5.60 -7.97 34.97
C GLU A 124 6.13 -6.93 35.98
N ASN A 125 7.24 -6.27 35.64
CA ASN A 125 7.86 -5.21 36.43
C ASN A 125 7.34 -3.82 36.06
N TRP A 126 6.24 -3.73 35.31
CA TRP A 126 5.61 -2.47 34.86
C TRP A 126 6.51 -1.59 33.98
N THR A 127 7.41 -2.22 33.22
CA THR A 127 8.26 -1.55 32.22
C THR A 127 7.78 -1.89 30.82
N ASP A 128 7.84 -0.94 29.90
CA ASP A 128 7.68 -1.23 28.48
C ASP A 128 8.93 -1.94 27.95
N ASN A 129 8.76 -3.11 27.35
CA ASN A 129 9.85 -3.86 26.71
C ASN A 129 9.54 -4.06 25.22
N ALA A 130 10.55 -3.88 24.38
CA ALA A 130 10.51 -4.23 22.98
C ALA A 130 10.38 -5.75 22.80
N TYR A 131 9.59 -6.19 21.83
CA TYR A 131 9.42 -7.62 21.54
C TYR A 131 9.47 -7.92 20.05
N LEU A 132 9.77 -9.19 19.77
CA LEU A 132 9.52 -9.89 18.52
C LEU A 132 8.46 -10.97 18.77
N TRP A 133 7.39 -10.98 18.01
CA TRP A 133 6.38 -12.03 18.01
C TRP A 133 6.45 -12.82 16.71
N GLU A 134 6.53 -14.13 16.83
CA GLU A 134 6.60 -15.04 15.70
C GLU A 134 5.99 -16.38 16.11
N ASN A 135 5.21 -17.01 15.23
CA ASN A 135 4.64 -18.35 15.45
C ASN A 135 3.90 -18.50 16.79
N GLY A 136 3.17 -17.45 17.22
CA GLY A 136 2.42 -17.46 18.48
C GLY A 136 3.28 -17.34 19.74
N GLN A 137 4.55 -16.96 19.62
CA GLN A 137 5.48 -16.80 20.74
C GLN A 137 6.11 -15.42 20.74
N ARG A 138 6.17 -14.79 21.92
CA ARG A 138 6.85 -13.51 22.15
C ARG A 138 8.27 -13.73 22.66
N THR A 139 9.24 -13.11 22.00
CA THR A 139 10.62 -12.95 22.46
C THR A 139 10.82 -11.52 22.99
N ASP A 140 11.23 -11.40 24.26
CA ASP A 140 11.67 -10.12 24.84
C ASP A 140 13.04 -9.75 24.27
N LEU A 141 13.16 -8.55 23.70
CA LEU A 141 14.43 -8.05 23.16
C LEU A 141 15.31 -7.41 24.24
N GLY A 142 14.76 -7.20 25.44
CA GLY A 142 15.39 -6.49 26.55
C GLY A 142 15.44 -4.98 26.31
N TYR A 143 16.15 -4.29 27.20
CA TYR A 143 16.24 -2.82 27.22
C TYR A 143 17.68 -2.31 27.42
N PHE A 144 18.67 -3.13 27.05
CA PHE A 144 20.12 -2.81 27.05
C PHE A 144 20.64 -2.21 28.37
N GLY A 145 20.15 -2.71 29.52
CA GLY A 145 20.53 -2.19 30.84
C GLY A 145 19.92 -0.83 31.22
N GLY A 146 19.00 -0.31 30.41
CA GLY A 146 18.17 0.85 30.71
C GLY A 146 16.93 0.53 31.55
N ILE A 147 15.85 1.30 31.36
CA ILE A 147 14.59 1.16 32.11
C ILE A 147 13.39 0.74 31.25
N SER A 148 13.46 0.90 29.92
CA SER A 148 12.42 0.45 28.99
C SER A 148 12.92 0.47 27.54
N SER A 149 12.21 -0.22 26.64
CA SER A 149 12.48 -0.25 25.20
C SER A 149 11.21 -0.37 24.38
N SER A 150 11.28 0.03 23.12
CA SER A 150 10.23 -0.16 22.12
C SER A 150 10.84 -0.41 20.75
N ALA A 151 10.42 -1.49 20.08
CA ALA A 151 10.72 -1.70 18.67
C ALA A 151 9.77 -0.87 17.82
N SER A 152 10.26 -0.32 16.71
CA SER A 152 9.53 0.55 15.80
C SER A 152 9.31 -0.11 14.44
N ASP A 153 10.30 -0.86 13.94
CA ASP A 153 10.26 -1.45 12.61
C ASP A 153 11.10 -2.74 12.53
N ILE A 154 10.82 -3.57 11.52
CA ILE A 154 11.49 -4.84 11.25
C ILE A 154 11.58 -5.07 9.74
N ASN A 155 12.76 -5.41 9.23
CA ASN A 155 12.94 -5.78 7.82
C ASN A 155 12.80 -7.30 7.59
N ASP A 156 12.85 -7.74 6.32
CA ASP A 156 12.67 -9.16 5.97
C ASP A 156 13.85 -10.05 6.36
N ALA A 157 15.01 -9.46 6.72
CA ALA A 157 16.13 -10.19 7.31
C ALA A 157 16.00 -10.41 8.84
N GLY A 158 14.91 -9.90 9.44
CA GLY A 158 14.67 -9.99 10.87
C GLY A 158 15.47 -9.00 11.72
N GLN A 159 16.04 -7.96 11.10
CA GLN A 159 16.67 -6.85 11.82
C GLN A 159 15.57 -5.94 12.36
N ILE A 160 15.64 -5.64 13.65
CA ILE A 160 14.63 -4.85 14.36
C ILE A 160 15.27 -3.56 14.82
N VAL A 161 14.59 -2.43 14.63
CA VAL A 161 15.07 -1.13 15.11
C VAL A 161 14.10 -0.49 16.08
N GLY A 162 14.58 0.45 16.87
CA GLY A 162 13.74 1.21 17.78
C GLY A 162 14.54 2.11 18.70
N LYS A 163 14.05 2.25 19.93
CA LYS A 163 14.73 3.02 20.98
C LYS A 163 14.66 2.33 22.33
N PHE A 164 15.65 2.59 23.16
CA PHE A 164 15.67 2.20 24.58
C PHE A 164 15.97 3.42 25.45
N ASN A 165 15.34 3.48 26.61
CA ASN A 165 15.52 4.53 27.60
C ASN A 165 16.55 4.07 28.63
N ILE A 166 17.64 4.81 28.79
CA ILE A 166 18.62 4.59 29.86
C ILE A 166 18.09 5.18 31.16
N THR A 167 17.52 6.39 31.08
CA THR A 167 16.82 7.09 32.17
C THR A 167 15.51 7.66 31.62
N GLN A 168 14.75 8.38 32.44
CA GLN A 168 13.54 9.07 31.97
C GLN A 168 13.84 10.16 30.93
N GLU A 169 15.05 10.73 30.94
CA GLU A 169 15.44 11.85 30.08
C GLU A 169 16.43 11.45 28.99
N GLN A 170 17.06 10.27 29.10
CA GLN A 170 18.09 9.82 28.18
C GLN A 170 17.66 8.54 27.46
N PHE A 171 17.66 8.59 26.13
CA PHE A 171 17.28 7.46 25.29
C PHE A 171 18.09 7.41 24.00
N ASN A 172 18.33 6.20 23.51
CA ASN A 172 19.18 5.95 22.36
C ASN A 172 18.49 5.03 21.35
N PRO A 173 18.81 5.22 20.04
CA PRO A 173 18.38 4.30 19.02
C PRO A 173 19.12 2.96 19.16
N PHE A 174 18.50 1.88 18.72
CA PHE A 174 19.14 0.57 18.64
C PHE A 174 18.82 -0.15 17.33
N VAL A 175 19.68 -1.11 16.99
CA VAL A 175 19.39 -2.21 16.08
C VAL A 175 19.53 -3.52 16.85
N TRP A 176 18.59 -4.43 16.69
CA TRP A 176 18.63 -5.77 17.25
C TRP A 176 18.73 -6.76 16.09
N GLN A 177 19.67 -7.71 16.21
CA GLN A 177 19.84 -8.78 15.25
C GLN A 177 20.28 -10.03 15.98
N SER A 178 19.61 -11.16 15.69
CA SER A 178 20.02 -12.49 16.16
C SER A 178 20.30 -12.57 17.67
N GLY A 179 19.44 -11.99 18.49
CA GLY A 179 19.57 -12.01 19.95
C GLY A 179 20.40 -10.89 20.55
N VAL A 180 21.02 -10.04 19.74
CA VAL A 180 21.93 -8.98 20.20
C VAL A 180 21.34 -7.61 19.91
N MET A 181 21.05 -6.84 20.97
CA MET A 181 20.74 -5.42 20.87
C MET A 181 22.04 -4.62 20.80
N THR A 182 22.18 -3.77 19.78
CA THR A 182 23.32 -2.87 19.58
C THR A 182 22.82 -1.44 19.57
N LYS A 183 23.39 -0.60 20.45
CA LYS A 183 23.12 0.83 20.46
C LYS A 183 23.65 1.48 19.16
N LEU A 184 22.84 2.35 18.58
CA LEU A 184 23.24 3.24 17.49
C LEU A 184 23.71 4.59 18.04
N ASP A 185 24.65 5.22 17.34
CA ASP A 185 25.19 6.54 17.71
C ASP A 185 24.15 7.66 17.55
N THR A 186 24.45 8.82 18.12
CA THR A 186 23.60 10.02 18.02
C THR A 186 24.42 11.24 17.61
N LEU A 187 23.77 12.26 17.04
CA LEU A 187 24.41 13.51 16.63
C LEU A 187 24.85 14.40 17.82
N GLY A 188 24.50 14.00 19.05
CA GLY A 188 24.96 14.66 20.27
C GLY A 188 24.06 14.41 21.48
N PHE A 189 22.75 14.26 21.27
CA PHE A 189 21.75 14.04 22.33
C PHE A 189 20.95 12.76 22.09
N ASN A 190 19.68 12.71 22.53
CA ASN A 190 18.82 11.55 22.38
C ASN A 190 18.48 11.25 20.92
N GLY A 191 18.13 10.01 20.61
CA GLY A 191 17.67 9.64 19.27
C GLY A 191 16.78 8.41 19.27
N GLY A 192 16.08 8.19 18.18
CA GLY A 192 15.24 7.01 17.97
C GLY A 192 15.26 6.59 16.51
N ALA A 193 15.42 5.29 16.29
CA ALA A 193 15.27 4.69 14.98
C ALA A 193 13.78 4.43 14.74
N MET A 194 13.27 4.86 13.58
CA MET A 194 11.87 4.77 13.20
C MET A 194 11.63 3.70 12.16
N SER A 195 12.54 3.51 11.21
CA SER A 195 12.40 2.54 10.13
C SER A 195 13.74 1.97 9.65
N ILE A 196 13.69 0.78 9.05
CA ILE A 196 14.83 0.04 8.47
C ILE A 196 14.42 -0.62 7.15
N ASN A 197 15.24 -0.45 6.11
CA ASN A 197 15.03 -1.16 4.83
C ASN A 197 15.80 -2.50 4.77
N ASN A 198 15.61 -3.27 3.69
CA ASN A 198 16.24 -4.59 3.51
C ASN A 198 17.75 -4.50 3.20
N LYS A 199 18.29 -3.31 2.96
CA LYS A 199 19.74 -3.06 2.90
C LYS A 199 20.36 -2.80 4.27
N GLY A 200 19.55 -2.77 5.33
CA GLY A 200 20.00 -2.46 6.69
C GLY A 200 20.27 -0.98 6.94
N GLN A 201 19.81 -0.10 6.04
CA GLN A 201 19.83 1.34 6.27
C GLN A 201 18.70 1.70 7.22
N VAL A 202 18.99 2.49 8.25
CA VAL A 202 18.03 2.85 9.30
C VAL A 202 17.80 4.35 9.27
N VAL A 203 16.55 4.79 9.39
CA VAL A 203 16.21 6.21 9.51
C VAL A 203 15.43 6.50 10.78
N GLY A 204 15.42 7.77 11.17
CA GLY A 204 14.73 8.23 12.36
C GLY A 204 15.07 9.66 12.69
N TYR A 205 15.35 9.92 13.97
CA TYR A 205 15.73 11.25 14.44
C TYR A 205 16.85 11.20 15.47
N SER A 206 17.64 12.28 15.52
CA SER A 206 18.70 12.48 16.49
C SER A 206 18.76 13.93 16.96
N GLY A 207 18.93 14.11 18.26
CA GLY A 207 19.02 15.40 18.92
C GLY A 207 20.41 16.01 18.76
N LEU A 208 20.42 17.32 18.59
CA LEU A 208 21.58 18.20 18.61
C LEU A 208 21.58 19.01 19.93
N VAL A 209 22.52 19.96 20.04
CA VAL A 209 22.57 20.89 21.17
C VAL A 209 21.32 21.79 21.20
N PHE A 210 20.91 22.23 22.39
CA PHE A 210 19.79 23.16 22.61
C PHE A 210 18.39 22.64 22.20
N GLY A 211 18.17 21.33 22.16
CA GLY A 211 16.84 20.74 21.94
C GLY A 211 16.36 20.74 20.49
N ILE A 212 17.27 21.00 19.55
CA ILE A 212 17.06 20.81 18.11
C ILE A 212 17.10 19.31 17.82
N THR A 213 16.21 18.84 16.94
CA THR A 213 16.17 17.43 16.51
C THR A 213 16.20 17.40 15.00
N HIS A 214 17.12 16.64 14.41
CA HIS A 214 17.15 16.43 12.98
C HIS A 214 16.84 14.98 12.64
N ALA A 215 16.30 14.77 11.45
CA ALA A 215 16.23 13.47 10.81
C ALA A 215 17.65 12.92 10.65
N ALA A 216 17.81 11.63 10.85
CA ALA A 216 19.10 10.97 10.77
C ALA A 216 19.01 9.67 9.97
N LEU A 217 20.09 9.36 9.26
CA LEU A 217 20.32 8.08 8.58
C LEU A 217 21.49 7.39 9.26
N TRP A 218 21.29 6.15 9.69
CA TRP A 218 22.37 5.24 10.09
C TRP A 218 22.64 4.24 8.99
N GLU A 219 23.89 4.22 8.52
CA GLU A 219 24.34 3.32 7.47
C GLU A 219 25.81 2.95 7.72
N ASN A 220 26.12 1.65 7.60
CA ASN A 220 27.49 1.13 7.74
C ASN A 220 28.20 1.57 9.04
N GLY A 221 27.45 1.66 10.14
CA GLY A 221 27.97 2.06 11.45
C GLY A 221 28.25 3.57 11.60
N THR A 222 27.82 4.38 10.63
CA THR A 222 27.93 5.84 10.67
C THR A 222 26.56 6.50 10.75
N ILE A 223 26.51 7.69 11.35
CA ILE A 223 25.31 8.53 11.39
C ILE A 223 25.49 9.74 10.46
N VAL A 224 24.47 10.01 9.66
CA VAL A 224 24.38 11.15 8.75
C VAL A 224 23.22 12.03 9.18
N ASP A 225 23.50 13.32 9.38
CA ASP A 225 22.47 14.33 9.59
C ASP A 225 21.76 14.62 8.26
N LEU A 226 20.45 14.39 8.21
CA LEU A 226 19.62 14.62 7.02
C LEU A 226 19.08 16.07 6.96
N GLY A 227 19.27 16.85 8.02
CA GLY A 227 18.97 18.28 8.08
C GLY A 227 17.48 18.64 8.04
N THR A 228 17.23 19.93 7.83
CA THR A 228 15.90 20.54 7.78
C THR A 228 15.75 21.40 6.54
N LEU A 229 14.51 21.79 6.20
CA LEU A 229 14.28 22.84 5.22
C LEU A 229 14.82 24.18 5.76
N GLU A 230 15.11 25.11 4.86
CA GLU A 230 15.56 26.44 5.26
C GLU A 230 14.53 27.12 6.19
N GLY A 231 15.01 27.64 7.33
CA GLY A 231 14.16 28.26 8.36
C GLY A 231 13.50 27.29 9.34
N HIS A 232 13.60 25.98 9.11
CA HIS A 232 13.11 24.94 10.03
C HIS A 232 14.19 24.50 11.03
N ASN A 233 13.77 24.07 12.21
CA ASN A 233 14.65 23.64 13.31
C ASN A 233 14.29 22.26 13.88
N ASP A 234 13.48 21.50 13.14
CA ASP A 234 13.07 20.15 13.47
C ASP A 234 12.89 19.31 12.20
N SER A 235 13.27 18.04 12.26
CA SER A 235 12.91 17.06 11.24
C SER A 235 12.92 15.64 11.81
N ILE A 236 12.10 14.77 11.22
CA ILE A 236 12.05 13.34 11.51
C ILE A 236 11.82 12.59 10.19
N ALA A 237 12.62 11.55 9.94
CA ALA A 237 12.34 10.55 8.92
C ALA A 237 11.55 9.40 9.56
N TYR A 238 10.39 9.07 8.98
CA TYR A 238 9.48 8.06 9.52
C TYR A 238 9.64 6.70 8.85
N ASP A 239 9.96 6.68 7.55
CA ASP A 239 10.03 5.46 6.76
C ASP A 239 11.11 5.56 5.67
N ILE A 240 11.65 4.42 5.23
CA ILE A 240 12.68 4.32 4.19
C ILE A 240 12.43 3.08 3.30
N ASN A 241 12.49 3.27 1.98
CA ASN A 241 12.39 2.15 1.03
C ASN A 241 13.76 1.55 0.66
N ASP A 242 13.76 0.44 -0.08
CA ASP A 242 14.97 -0.25 -0.52
C ASP A 242 15.77 0.53 -1.58
N LEU A 243 15.22 1.61 -2.13
CA LEU A 243 15.94 2.56 -2.98
C LEU A 243 16.76 3.57 -2.16
N GLY A 244 16.67 3.54 -0.83
CA GLY A 244 17.34 4.48 0.08
C GLY A 244 16.65 5.84 0.14
N GLN A 245 15.38 5.91 -0.26
CA GLN A 245 14.56 7.11 -0.18
C GLN A 245 13.84 7.12 1.16
N ALA A 246 14.03 8.16 1.95
CA ALA A 246 13.38 8.32 3.24
C ALA A 246 12.30 9.39 3.18
N ILE A 247 11.16 9.15 3.82
CA ILE A 247 10.04 10.07 3.89
C ILE A 247 9.83 10.56 5.32
N GLY A 248 9.40 11.81 5.48
CA GLY A 248 8.97 12.29 6.78
C GLY A 248 8.53 13.73 6.76
N HIS A 249 9.01 14.51 7.73
CA HIS A 249 8.71 15.94 7.78
C HIS A 249 9.90 16.79 8.22
N SER A 250 9.82 18.07 7.87
CA SER A 250 10.61 19.14 8.48
C SER A 250 9.68 20.20 9.04
N ALA A 251 9.99 20.75 10.21
CA ALA A 251 9.15 21.70 10.93
C ALA A 251 9.93 22.86 11.57
N ASP A 252 9.23 23.97 11.76
CA ASP A 252 9.61 25.01 12.71
C ASP A 252 8.76 24.85 13.98
N LYS A 253 9.41 24.42 15.06
CA LYS A 253 8.78 24.20 16.38
C LYS A 253 8.17 25.48 16.97
N ASN A 254 8.67 26.66 16.61
CA ASN A 254 8.18 27.93 17.15
C ASN A 254 6.84 28.30 16.54
N THR A 255 6.71 28.15 15.22
CA THR A 255 5.47 28.45 14.49
C THR A 255 4.54 27.24 14.38
N ARG A 256 5.02 26.04 14.75
CA ARG A 256 4.32 24.75 14.62
C ARG A 256 3.89 24.46 13.19
N GLN A 257 4.72 24.89 12.24
CA GLN A 257 4.54 24.58 10.83
C GLN A 257 5.36 23.34 10.48
N SER A 258 4.77 22.39 9.78
CA SER A 258 5.43 21.20 9.24
C SER A 258 5.14 21.02 7.77
N LYS A 259 6.16 20.55 7.05
CA LYS A 259 6.13 20.23 5.63
C LYS A 259 6.51 18.77 5.42
N PRO A 260 5.81 18.05 4.51
CA PRO A 260 6.20 16.70 4.15
C PRO A 260 7.45 16.79 3.27
N VAL A 261 8.43 15.93 3.54
CA VAL A 261 9.69 15.96 2.81
C VAL A 261 10.18 14.57 2.47
N ILE A 262 10.93 14.46 1.39
CA ILE A 262 11.65 13.25 0.99
C ILE A 262 13.15 13.54 0.95
N TRP A 263 13.94 12.63 1.54
CA TRP A 263 15.38 12.58 1.41
C TRP A 263 15.75 11.49 0.42
N SER A 264 16.44 11.85 -0.66
CA SER A 264 16.83 10.92 -1.71
C SER A 264 18.15 11.37 -2.32
N ASN A 265 19.11 10.45 -2.44
CA ASN A 265 20.44 10.72 -3.01
C ASN A 265 21.15 11.95 -2.39
N GLY A 266 21.06 12.09 -1.06
CA GLY A 266 21.65 13.22 -0.32
C GLY A 266 20.93 14.55 -0.49
N LYS A 267 19.77 14.58 -1.16
CA LYS A 267 18.96 15.78 -1.37
C LYS A 267 17.67 15.72 -0.55
N LEU A 268 17.40 16.80 0.18
CA LEU A 268 16.12 17.07 0.83
C LEU A 268 15.20 17.82 -0.14
N THR A 269 13.98 17.32 -0.34
CA THR A 269 12.97 17.92 -1.22
C THR A 269 11.62 18.06 -0.49
N GLU A 270 11.04 19.26 -0.50
CA GLU A 270 9.66 19.49 -0.03
C GLU A 270 8.66 18.86 -1.01
N LEU A 271 7.65 18.17 -0.47
CA LEU A 271 6.55 17.61 -1.25
C LEU A 271 5.34 18.57 -1.29
N LYS A 272 4.59 18.53 -2.39
CA LYS A 272 3.38 19.36 -2.58
C LYS A 272 2.36 19.10 -1.46
N THR A 273 1.63 20.14 -1.02
CA THR A 273 0.60 20.02 0.03
C THR A 273 -0.75 20.53 -0.45
N LEU A 274 -1.82 20.26 0.31
CA LEU A 274 -3.14 20.87 0.11
C LEU A 274 -3.22 22.31 0.67
N GLY A 275 -2.10 22.90 1.06
CA GLY A 275 -2.02 24.09 1.88
C GLY A 275 -1.78 23.75 3.36
N GLY A 276 -2.39 24.55 4.25
CA GLY A 276 -2.29 24.38 5.70
C GLY A 276 -0.89 24.51 6.30
N ASN A 277 -0.83 24.42 7.63
CA ASN A 277 0.42 24.52 8.39
C ASN A 277 0.97 23.16 8.81
N VAL A 278 0.18 22.10 8.77
CA VAL A 278 0.55 20.81 9.34
C VAL A 278 0.40 19.75 8.27
N ASN A 279 1.52 19.18 7.86
CA ASN A 279 1.63 18.21 6.80
C ASN A 279 2.78 17.23 7.10
N TYR A 280 2.56 15.94 6.87
CA TYR A 280 3.51 14.88 7.16
C TYR A 280 3.52 13.86 6.03
N GLY A 281 4.71 13.42 5.61
CA GLY A 281 4.88 12.13 4.96
C GLY A 281 5.02 11.06 6.04
N VAL A 282 4.49 9.87 5.82
CA VAL A 282 4.40 8.80 6.83
C VAL A 282 5.06 7.52 6.36
N ALA A 283 4.73 7.04 5.15
CA ALA A 283 5.22 5.78 4.62
C ALA A 283 5.56 5.88 3.14
N ILE A 284 6.48 5.06 2.66
CA ILE A 284 6.95 5.01 1.27
C ILE A 284 7.22 3.56 0.85
N ASN A 285 6.77 3.19 -0.34
CA ASN A 285 7.01 1.85 -0.88
C ASN A 285 8.21 1.83 -1.88
N ASN A 286 8.58 0.63 -2.35
CA ASN A 286 9.70 0.44 -3.28
C ASN A 286 9.43 0.94 -4.71
N LYS A 287 8.19 1.34 -5.02
CA LYS A 287 7.84 2.06 -6.25
C LYS A 287 8.05 3.56 -6.15
N GLY A 288 8.45 4.07 -4.97
CA GLY A 288 8.59 5.50 -4.71
C GLY A 288 7.25 6.21 -4.47
N GLN A 289 6.15 5.46 -4.30
CA GLN A 289 4.87 6.02 -3.87
C GLN A 289 4.96 6.30 -2.36
N ALA A 290 4.69 7.54 -1.97
CA ALA A 290 4.67 7.94 -0.57
C ALA A 290 3.27 8.37 -0.15
N VAL A 291 2.93 8.16 1.12
CA VAL A 291 1.64 8.53 1.69
C VAL A 291 1.81 9.32 2.97
N GLY A 292 0.77 10.07 3.34
CA GLY A 292 0.77 10.86 4.55
C GLY A 292 -0.52 11.62 4.73
N PHE A 293 -0.48 12.74 5.44
CA PHE A 293 -1.66 13.54 5.69
C PHE A 293 -1.34 15.02 5.88
N GLY A 294 -2.34 15.87 5.64
CA GLY A 294 -2.19 17.31 5.81
C GLY A 294 -3.51 18.05 5.95
N ASN A 295 -3.44 19.28 6.45
CA ASN A 295 -4.61 20.18 6.51
C ASN A 295 -4.73 21.02 5.24
N THR A 296 -5.95 21.42 4.92
CA THR A 296 -6.27 22.25 3.73
C THR A 296 -6.20 23.75 4.01
N SER A 297 -6.18 24.17 5.27
CA SER A 297 -6.20 25.58 5.65
C SER A 297 -5.36 25.86 6.89
N VAL A 298 -4.92 27.12 7.03
CA VAL A 298 -4.24 27.62 8.23
C VAL A 298 -5.23 27.52 9.40
N ASN A 299 -4.85 26.83 10.47
CA ASN A 299 -5.71 26.46 11.61
C ASN A 299 -6.84 25.46 11.31
N GLY A 300 -6.82 24.80 10.15
CA GLY A 300 -7.76 23.72 9.86
C GLY A 300 -7.48 22.49 10.73
N SER A 301 -8.48 22.00 11.46
CA SER A 301 -8.31 20.84 12.35
C SER A 301 -8.52 19.49 11.63
N LEU A 302 -9.05 19.50 10.41
CA LEU A 302 -9.35 18.28 9.67
C LEU A 302 -8.17 17.91 8.76
N SER A 303 -7.54 16.78 9.06
CA SER A 303 -6.52 16.19 8.20
C SER A 303 -7.16 15.40 7.07
N HIS A 304 -6.51 15.42 5.92
CA HIS A 304 -6.84 14.62 4.74
C HIS A 304 -5.69 13.68 4.44
N GLY A 305 -6.00 12.42 4.13
CA GLY A 305 -5.01 11.49 3.59
C GLY A 305 -4.50 11.93 2.22
N LEU A 306 -3.19 11.82 2.02
CA LEU A 306 -2.46 12.23 0.82
C LEU A 306 -1.65 11.07 0.24
N ILE A 307 -1.47 11.07 -1.07
CA ILE A 307 -0.51 10.23 -1.79
C ILE A 307 0.35 11.12 -2.69
N TRP A 308 1.65 10.81 -2.75
CA TRP A 308 2.63 11.38 -3.64
C TRP A 308 3.21 10.29 -4.54
N GLU A 309 3.30 10.59 -5.83
CA GLU A 309 3.87 9.69 -6.84
C GLU A 309 4.37 10.54 -8.01
N ASP A 310 5.59 10.28 -8.49
CA ASP A 310 6.23 11.02 -9.58
C ASP A 310 6.25 12.55 -9.40
N GLY A 311 6.42 13.03 -8.16
CA GLY A 311 6.44 14.45 -7.84
C GLY A 311 5.07 15.14 -7.86
N GLU A 312 4.00 14.40 -8.17
CA GLU A 312 2.63 14.86 -8.07
C GLU A 312 1.99 14.46 -6.74
N MET A 313 0.87 15.09 -6.40
CA MET A 313 0.12 14.84 -5.16
C MET A 313 -1.37 14.74 -5.43
N ALA A 314 -2.02 13.78 -4.77
CA ALA A 314 -3.47 13.67 -4.76
C ALA A 314 -4.03 13.53 -3.35
N ASN A 315 -5.23 14.07 -3.15
CA ASN A 315 -6.03 13.84 -1.95
C ASN A 315 -6.72 12.47 -2.08
N LEU A 316 -6.44 11.54 -1.15
CA LEU A 316 -7.01 10.19 -1.19
C LEU A 316 -8.55 10.19 -1.15
N ASN A 317 -9.18 11.21 -0.56
CA ASN A 317 -10.64 11.36 -0.57
C ASN A 317 -11.23 11.60 -1.97
N SER A 318 -10.41 12.05 -2.93
CA SER A 318 -10.82 12.20 -4.34
C SER A 318 -10.59 10.94 -5.17
N LEU A 319 -9.94 9.92 -4.59
CA LEU A 319 -9.59 8.66 -5.25
C LEU A 319 -10.47 7.49 -4.81
N ILE A 320 -11.46 7.74 -3.94
CA ILE A 320 -12.50 6.78 -3.55
C ILE A 320 -13.86 7.26 -4.06
N PRO A 321 -14.89 6.38 -4.16
CA PRO A 321 -16.23 6.80 -4.54
C PRO A 321 -16.77 7.90 -3.62
N ALA A 322 -17.37 8.95 -4.20
CA ALA A 322 -17.89 10.09 -3.45
C ALA A 322 -19.03 9.71 -2.47
N ASP A 323 -19.73 8.63 -2.77
CA ASP A 323 -20.81 8.03 -1.99
C ASP A 323 -20.33 6.90 -1.06
N SER A 324 -19.02 6.64 -0.98
CA SER A 324 -18.43 5.63 -0.08
C SER A 324 -18.81 5.80 1.39
N GLY A 325 -19.23 7.00 1.79
CA GLY A 325 -19.51 7.34 3.18
C GLY A 325 -18.25 7.51 4.03
N TRP A 326 -17.07 7.51 3.42
CA TRP A 326 -15.80 7.66 4.11
C TRP A 326 -15.22 9.06 4.02
N PHE A 327 -14.52 9.45 5.07
CA PHE A 327 -13.61 10.59 5.06
C PHE A 327 -12.27 10.17 5.64
N LEU A 328 -11.27 10.03 4.78
CA LEU A 328 -9.93 9.52 5.10
C LEU A 328 -9.09 10.63 5.72
N GLN A 329 -8.62 10.40 6.95
CA GLN A 329 -7.96 11.43 7.76
C GLN A 329 -6.46 11.17 7.95
N GLN A 330 -6.11 10.03 8.54
CA GLN A 330 -4.74 9.65 8.83
C GLN A 330 -4.36 8.41 8.03
N ILE A 331 -3.13 8.38 7.55
CA ILE A 331 -2.53 7.24 6.87
C ILE A 331 -1.41 6.70 7.76
N SER A 332 -1.28 5.38 7.83
CA SER A 332 -0.29 4.70 8.66
C SER A 332 0.68 3.84 7.86
N GLY A 333 0.31 3.37 6.66
CA GLY A 333 1.20 2.56 5.84
C GLY A 333 0.78 2.43 4.38
N ILE A 334 1.75 2.09 3.54
CA ILE A 334 1.59 1.68 2.14
C ILE A 334 2.52 0.50 1.87
N ASN A 335 2.09 -0.48 1.07
CA ASN A 335 2.96 -1.59 0.63
C ASN A 335 3.31 -1.50 -0.88
N ASP A 336 4.12 -2.43 -1.38
CA ASP A 336 4.57 -2.44 -2.79
C ASP A 336 3.45 -2.80 -3.78
N ARG A 337 2.33 -3.34 -3.29
CA ARG A 337 1.10 -3.50 -4.10
C ARG A 337 0.31 -2.20 -4.22
N GLY A 338 0.73 -1.13 -3.55
CA GLY A 338 0.04 0.16 -3.52
C GLY A 338 -1.18 0.17 -2.60
N GLN A 339 -1.37 -0.87 -1.77
CA GLN A 339 -2.44 -0.89 -0.77
C GLN A 339 -2.09 0.07 0.36
N ILE A 340 -3.08 0.81 0.86
CA ILE A 340 -2.88 1.87 1.85
C ILE A 340 -3.76 1.58 3.06
N VAL A 341 -3.21 1.71 4.26
CA VAL A 341 -3.97 1.57 5.51
C VAL A 341 -3.98 2.86 6.30
N GLY A 342 -5.07 3.07 7.04
CA GLY A 342 -5.24 4.31 7.78
C GLY A 342 -6.51 4.32 8.62
N GLN A 343 -6.87 5.54 9.05
CA GLN A 343 -8.05 5.81 9.85
C GLN A 343 -8.86 6.95 9.24
N GLY A 344 -10.18 6.79 9.27
CA GLY A 344 -11.10 7.79 8.75
C GLY A 344 -12.46 7.69 9.41
N ILE A 345 -13.28 8.72 9.20
CA ILE A 345 -14.66 8.74 9.65
C ILE A 345 -15.48 7.85 8.71
N ASN A 346 -16.09 6.81 9.26
CA ASN A 346 -17.13 6.05 8.58
C ASN A 346 -18.48 6.70 8.92
N ARG A 347 -19.15 7.34 7.96
CA ARG A 347 -20.42 8.05 8.18
C ARG A 347 -21.60 7.11 8.45
N ALA A 348 -21.50 5.83 8.07
CA ALA A 348 -22.53 4.86 8.39
C ALA A 348 -22.59 4.58 9.91
N THR A 349 -21.44 4.60 10.59
CA THR A 349 -21.34 4.41 12.05
C THR A 349 -21.21 5.71 12.83
N GLY A 350 -20.75 6.79 12.17
CA GLY A 350 -20.48 8.09 12.77
C GLY A 350 -19.17 8.13 13.57
N THR A 351 -18.33 7.11 13.48
CA THR A 351 -17.09 6.95 14.27
C THR A 351 -15.85 6.72 13.41
N ASN A 352 -14.67 6.93 13.98
CA ASN A 352 -13.41 6.61 13.31
C ASN A 352 -13.19 5.09 13.26
N HIS A 353 -12.94 4.60 12.06
CA HIS A 353 -12.65 3.21 11.78
C HIS A 353 -11.30 3.09 11.05
N ALA A 354 -10.67 1.94 11.24
CA ALA A 354 -9.55 1.49 10.45
C ALA A 354 -10.03 1.13 9.03
N PHE A 355 -9.25 1.46 8.01
CA PHE A 355 -9.54 1.08 6.63
C PHE A 355 -8.32 0.46 5.94
N LEU A 356 -8.61 -0.34 4.93
CA LEU A 356 -7.68 -0.76 3.88
C LEU A 356 -8.18 -0.20 2.54
N LEU A 357 -7.30 0.49 1.81
CA LEU A 357 -7.51 0.89 0.44
C LEU A 357 -6.80 -0.08 -0.50
N ASP A 358 -7.55 -0.66 -1.42
CA ASP A 358 -7.05 -1.54 -2.47
C ASP A 358 -7.07 -0.79 -3.80
N PRO A 359 -5.92 -0.62 -4.49
CA PRO A 359 -5.90 0.08 -5.77
C PRO A 359 -6.68 -0.72 -6.81
N ILE A 360 -7.61 -0.07 -7.50
CA ILE A 360 -8.46 -0.69 -8.52
C ILE A 360 -7.61 -0.83 -9.79
N SER A 361 -7.29 -2.06 -10.17
CA SER A 361 -6.62 -2.34 -11.45
C SER A 361 -7.42 -1.79 -12.62
N GLY A 362 -6.71 -1.18 -13.57
CA GLY A 362 -7.26 -0.47 -14.72
C GLY A 362 -7.76 0.94 -14.46
N SER A 363 -7.77 1.42 -13.22
CA SER A 363 -8.29 2.76 -12.92
C SER A 363 -7.36 3.90 -13.35
N SER A 364 -6.06 3.62 -13.52
CA SER A 364 -5.06 4.57 -13.96
C SER A 364 -4.10 3.95 -14.97
N GLN A 365 -3.40 4.80 -15.72
CA GLN A 365 -2.34 4.38 -16.64
C GLN A 365 -1.21 3.64 -15.91
N ARG A 366 -1.00 3.94 -14.61
CA ARG A 366 0.06 3.39 -13.76
C ARG A 366 -0.30 2.08 -13.07
N ASN A 367 -1.59 1.78 -12.99
CA ASN A 367 -2.10 0.50 -12.48
C ASN A 367 -3.05 -0.11 -13.51
N PRO A 368 -2.55 -0.46 -14.71
CA PRO A 368 -3.38 -1.07 -15.75
C PRO A 368 -3.79 -2.50 -15.38
N VAL A 369 -4.80 -3.04 -16.07
CA VAL A 369 -5.15 -4.45 -16.00
C VAL A 369 -4.10 -5.25 -16.77
N LEU A 370 -3.57 -6.30 -16.14
CA LEU A 370 -2.66 -7.27 -16.76
C LEU A 370 -3.44 -8.40 -17.44
N PRO A 371 -2.88 -9.05 -18.48
CA PRO A 371 -3.54 -10.17 -19.15
C PRO A 371 -3.70 -11.37 -18.23
N ASP A 372 -4.79 -12.13 -18.40
CA ASP A 372 -5.04 -13.35 -17.63
C ASP A 372 -4.11 -14.49 -18.03
N ARG A 373 -3.75 -14.55 -19.33
CA ARG A 373 -2.86 -15.57 -19.88
C ARG A 373 -2.21 -15.14 -21.19
N PHE A 374 -1.21 -15.92 -21.58
CA PHE A 374 -0.42 -15.76 -22.78
C PHE A 374 -0.53 -17.03 -23.63
N GLU A 375 -0.92 -16.91 -24.89
CA GLU A 375 -1.18 -18.05 -25.79
C GLU A 375 -0.90 -17.64 -27.24
N ASP A 376 0.00 -18.34 -27.93
CA ASP A 376 0.37 -18.07 -29.33
C ASP A 376 0.76 -16.60 -29.61
N GLY A 377 1.49 -15.99 -28.68
CA GLY A 377 1.90 -14.57 -28.74
C GLY A 377 0.77 -13.57 -28.43
N TRP A 378 -0.43 -14.04 -28.09
CA TRP A 378 -1.54 -13.22 -27.64
C TRP A 378 -1.59 -13.11 -26.12
N HIS A 379 -1.75 -11.88 -25.65
CA HIS A 379 -2.11 -11.50 -24.29
C HIS A 379 -3.64 -11.45 -24.22
N ILE A 380 -4.24 -12.27 -23.38
CA ILE A 380 -5.69 -12.49 -23.39
C ILE A 380 -6.32 -11.92 -22.11
N PHE A 381 -7.37 -11.14 -22.31
CA PHE A 381 -8.19 -10.50 -21.28
C PHE A 381 -9.61 -11.06 -21.38
N ASN A 382 -10.06 -11.74 -20.34
CA ASN A 382 -11.34 -12.45 -20.30
C ASN A 382 -12.29 -11.69 -19.37
N ASN A 383 -13.48 -11.35 -19.89
CA ASN A 383 -14.55 -10.75 -19.10
C ASN A 383 -14.13 -9.52 -18.27
N VAL A 384 -13.29 -8.67 -18.86
CA VAL A 384 -12.78 -7.45 -18.22
C VAL A 384 -13.82 -6.34 -18.27
N ALA A 385 -13.80 -5.45 -17.28
CA ALA A 385 -14.71 -4.31 -17.24
C ALA A 385 -14.36 -3.28 -18.32
N ASN A 386 -15.39 -2.59 -18.79
CA ASN A 386 -15.28 -1.52 -19.77
C ASN A 386 -14.57 -0.28 -19.19
N ARG A 387 -13.93 0.52 -20.05
CA ARG A 387 -13.31 1.81 -19.71
C ARG A 387 -12.14 1.74 -18.72
N LEU A 388 -11.41 0.63 -18.73
CA LEU A 388 -10.19 0.44 -17.96
C LEU A 388 -8.93 0.66 -18.82
N TRP A 389 -7.81 0.93 -18.15
CA TRP A 389 -6.47 0.84 -18.73
C TRP A 389 -6.00 -0.61 -18.78
N PHE A 390 -5.38 -1.00 -19.88
CA PHE A 390 -4.85 -2.35 -20.12
C PHE A 390 -3.40 -2.27 -20.54
N ASP A 391 -2.55 -3.14 -20.00
CA ASP A 391 -1.11 -3.09 -20.24
C ASP A 391 -0.65 -4.16 -21.23
N PRO A 392 0.00 -3.78 -22.33
CA PRO A 392 0.75 -4.69 -23.17
C PRO A 392 2.23 -4.79 -22.73
N PRO A 393 2.96 -5.82 -23.17
CA PRO A 393 4.42 -5.84 -23.08
C PRO A 393 5.05 -4.72 -23.92
N THR A 394 6.36 -4.51 -23.87
CA THR A 394 7.07 -3.54 -24.72
C THR A 394 7.10 -3.97 -26.20
N SER A 395 6.63 -3.12 -27.12
CA SER A 395 6.72 -3.31 -28.59
C SER A 395 6.51 -1.99 -29.35
N ALA A 396 7.01 -1.91 -30.59
CA ALA A 396 6.80 -0.77 -31.50
C ALA A 396 5.36 -0.66 -32.07
N GLY A 397 4.52 -1.65 -31.79
CA GLY A 397 3.13 -1.67 -32.21
C GLY A 397 2.38 -2.90 -31.71
N PHE A 398 1.05 -2.77 -31.64
CA PHE A 398 0.13 -3.80 -31.15
C PHE A 398 -1.07 -4.00 -32.08
N ALA A 399 -1.47 -5.25 -32.24
CA ALA A 399 -2.75 -5.62 -32.83
C ALA A 399 -3.72 -6.01 -31.72
N PHE A 400 -4.94 -5.52 -31.78
CA PHE A 400 -6.03 -5.80 -30.83
C PHE A 400 -7.17 -6.52 -31.53
N LYS A 401 -7.79 -7.47 -30.85
CA LYS A 401 -8.91 -8.25 -31.37
C LYS A 401 -9.88 -8.63 -30.27
N ILE A 402 -11.18 -8.51 -30.52
CA ILE A 402 -12.22 -9.02 -29.62
C ILE A 402 -12.05 -10.54 -29.47
N GLY A 403 -12.11 -11.02 -28.23
CA GLY A 403 -12.06 -12.42 -27.87
C GLY A 403 -13.42 -13.08 -28.07
N GLU A 404 -13.45 -14.41 -28.12
CA GLU A 404 -14.73 -15.12 -28.04
C GLU A 404 -15.32 -14.85 -26.65
N ASP A 405 -16.45 -14.14 -26.59
CA ASP A 405 -17.14 -13.88 -25.33
C ASP A 405 -17.53 -15.24 -24.70
N ILE A 406 -17.06 -15.52 -23.48
CA ILE A 406 -17.54 -16.69 -22.73
C ILE A 406 -19.04 -16.44 -22.51
N VAL A 407 -19.87 -17.17 -23.25
CA VAL A 407 -21.32 -17.21 -23.09
C VAL A 407 -21.65 -17.90 -21.77
N GLY A 408 -21.46 -17.18 -20.65
CA GLY A 408 -21.88 -17.55 -19.32
C GLY A 408 -23.14 -16.77 -18.97
N SER A 409 -24.29 -17.40 -19.15
CA SER A 409 -25.62 -16.87 -18.85
C SER A 409 -25.75 -16.31 -17.43
N SER A 410 -26.07 -15.02 -17.29
CA SER A 410 -26.86 -14.50 -16.16
C SER A 410 -27.58 -13.19 -16.57
N PRO A 411 -28.86 -12.99 -16.21
CA PRO A 411 -29.71 -11.96 -16.79
C PRO A 411 -29.71 -10.64 -16.00
N ILE A 412 -30.15 -9.57 -16.70
CA ILE A 412 -30.57 -8.22 -16.25
C ILE A 412 -29.43 -7.17 -16.34
N ALA A 413 -29.24 -6.48 -17.50
CA ALA A 413 -29.93 -5.30 -18.11
C ALA A 413 -29.35 -3.95 -17.59
N PHE A 414 -28.67 -3.09 -18.36
CA PHE A 414 -29.00 -2.46 -19.67
C PHE A 414 -27.83 -2.58 -20.68
N ASN A 415 -27.88 -3.56 -21.59
CA ASN A 415 -26.83 -3.80 -22.60
C ASN A 415 -27.43 -4.49 -23.84
N PRO A 416 -26.77 -4.46 -25.02
CA PRO A 416 -27.22 -5.11 -26.26
C PRO A 416 -27.53 -6.59 -26.05
N LYS A 417 -28.33 -7.19 -26.93
CA LYS A 417 -28.74 -8.61 -26.78
C LYS A 417 -27.50 -9.48 -26.60
N PRO A 418 -27.49 -10.51 -25.72
CA PRO A 418 -26.34 -11.41 -25.54
C PRO A 418 -25.85 -12.07 -26.85
N THR A 419 -26.65 -12.01 -27.91
CA THR A 419 -26.37 -12.53 -29.26
C THR A 419 -25.59 -11.58 -30.17
N GLU A 420 -25.42 -10.31 -29.80
CA GLU A 420 -24.65 -9.33 -30.59
C GLU A 420 -23.15 -9.44 -30.24
N PRO A 421 -22.23 -9.34 -31.21
CA PRO A 421 -20.80 -9.42 -30.91
C PRO A 421 -20.35 -8.22 -30.06
N SER A 422 -19.41 -8.47 -29.14
CA SER A 422 -18.64 -7.38 -28.53
C SER A 422 -17.82 -6.66 -29.60
N LEU A 423 -17.73 -5.33 -29.50
CA LEU A 423 -16.99 -4.47 -30.41
C LEU A 423 -16.28 -3.38 -29.64
N PHE A 424 -15.07 -3.03 -30.06
CA PHE A 424 -14.40 -1.81 -29.62
C PHE A 424 -15.15 -0.60 -30.19
N THR A 425 -15.61 0.29 -29.32
CA THR A 425 -16.28 1.53 -29.72
C THR A 425 -15.32 2.70 -29.73
N LYS A 426 -14.37 2.74 -28.78
CA LYS A 426 -13.38 3.81 -28.67
C LYS A 426 -12.04 3.34 -28.11
N ILE A 427 -10.98 4.04 -28.48
CA ILE A 427 -9.81 4.20 -27.63
C ILE A 427 -10.05 5.49 -26.85
N LEU A 428 -10.25 5.38 -25.54
CA LEU A 428 -10.55 6.51 -24.67
C LEU A 428 -9.32 7.33 -24.32
N SER A 429 -8.15 6.69 -24.34
CA SER A 429 -6.88 7.36 -24.08
C SER A 429 -5.76 6.51 -24.64
N LEU A 430 -4.96 7.11 -25.50
CA LEU A 430 -3.64 6.61 -25.85
C LEU A 430 -2.66 6.97 -24.72
N PRO A 431 -1.63 6.15 -24.45
CA PRO A 431 -0.71 6.41 -23.36
C PRO A 431 0.02 7.73 -23.54
N SER A 432 0.40 8.32 -22.40
CA SER A 432 1.16 9.55 -22.32
C SER A 432 2.47 9.35 -21.54
N GLY A 433 3.42 10.28 -21.68
CA GLY A 433 4.72 10.21 -20.98
C GLY A 433 5.83 9.48 -21.74
N ILE A 434 5.62 9.13 -23.01
CA ILE A 434 6.65 8.57 -23.91
C ILE A 434 7.33 9.72 -24.68
N ASP A 435 6.59 10.40 -25.55
CA ASP A 435 6.91 11.73 -26.08
C ASP A 435 5.60 12.46 -26.43
N ALA A 436 5.49 13.76 -26.13
CA ALA A 436 4.29 14.55 -26.38
C ALA A 436 4.07 14.88 -27.87
N ASP A 437 5.14 14.79 -28.68
CA ASP A 437 5.12 15.03 -30.12
C ASP A 437 4.92 13.73 -30.93
N GLU A 438 4.89 12.58 -30.25
CA GLU A 438 4.66 11.28 -30.87
C GLU A 438 3.21 11.14 -31.35
N LEU A 439 3.04 10.59 -32.55
CA LEU A 439 1.73 10.35 -33.14
C LEU A 439 1.51 8.86 -33.34
N PHE A 440 0.50 8.33 -32.66
CA PHE A 440 0.09 6.95 -32.81
C PHE A 440 -0.76 6.80 -34.07
N SER A 441 -0.34 5.91 -34.96
CA SER A 441 -1.09 5.59 -36.18
C SER A 441 -2.06 4.46 -35.86
N ILE A 442 -3.36 4.71 -36.09
CA ILE A 442 -4.42 3.73 -35.82
C ILE A 442 -4.88 3.15 -37.14
N ALA A 443 -4.88 1.82 -37.24
CA ALA A 443 -5.34 1.10 -38.42
C ALA A 443 -6.48 0.13 -38.10
N VAL A 444 -7.42 -0.01 -39.02
CA VAL A 444 -8.53 -0.98 -38.96
C VAL A 444 -8.54 -1.77 -40.26
N GLY A 445 -8.55 -3.10 -40.18
CA GLY A 445 -8.47 -3.97 -41.37
C GLY A 445 -7.20 -3.75 -42.21
N GLY A 446 -6.10 -3.28 -41.59
CA GLY A 446 -4.83 -2.97 -42.25
C GLY A 446 -4.77 -1.60 -42.93
N GLN A 447 -5.83 -0.79 -42.86
CA GLN A 447 -5.85 0.59 -43.38
C GLN A 447 -5.72 1.60 -42.25
N GLU A 448 -4.76 2.52 -42.34
CA GLU A 448 -4.64 3.65 -41.41
C GLU A 448 -5.87 4.56 -41.51
N ILE A 449 -6.54 4.79 -40.39
CA ILE A 449 -7.73 5.65 -40.28
C ILE A 449 -7.38 7.04 -39.74
N GLY A 450 -6.18 7.20 -39.17
CA GLY A 450 -5.69 8.48 -38.68
C GLY A 450 -4.48 8.35 -37.76
N LYS A 451 -3.94 9.52 -37.40
CA LYS A 451 -2.85 9.68 -36.44
C LYS A 451 -3.33 10.53 -35.28
N PHE A 452 -3.02 10.09 -34.06
CA PHE A 452 -3.60 10.63 -32.84
C PHE A 452 -2.51 10.87 -31.80
N LYS A 453 -2.67 11.92 -31.01
CA LYS A 453 -1.75 12.28 -29.93
C LYS A 453 -1.99 11.43 -28.66
N PRO A 454 -1.02 11.40 -27.73
CA PRO A 454 -1.28 10.96 -26.35
C PRO A 454 -2.56 11.57 -25.78
N ASN A 455 -3.32 10.76 -25.02
CA ASN A 455 -4.62 11.11 -24.42
C ASN A 455 -5.75 11.52 -25.39
N GLU A 456 -5.55 11.45 -26.70
CA GLU A 456 -6.61 11.72 -27.68
C GLU A 456 -7.60 10.54 -27.75
N ILE A 457 -8.89 10.87 -27.89
CA ILE A 457 -9.95 9.87 -28.05
C ILE A 457 -10.05 9.48 -29.52
N VAL A 458 -9.97 8.18 -29.80
CA VAL A 458 -10.28 7.60 -31.11
C VAL A 458 -11.68 7.01 -31.04
N ASP A 459 -12.66 7.66 -31.68
CA ASP A 459 -14.06 7.20 -31.68
C ASP A 459 -14.39 6.46 -32.98
N PHE A 460 -14.33 5.12 -32.95
CA PHE A 460 -14.57 4.30 -34.14
C PHE A 460 -15.99 4.46 -34.66
N VAL A 461 -16.98 4.63 -33.77
CA VAL A 461 -18.38 4.81 -34.16
C VAL A 461 -18.56 6.14 -34.88
N ALA A 462 -17.91 7.21 -34.41
CA ALA A 462 -17.96 8.50 -35.09
C ALA A 462 -17.20 8.51 -36.43
N LEU A 463 -16.05 7.83 -36.51
CA LEU A 463 -15.19 7.81 -37.70
C LEU A 463 -15.69 6.86 -38.80
N LEU A 464 -16.21 5.69 -38.42
CA LEU A 464 -16.56 4.61 -39.34
C LEU A 464 -18.06 4.31 -39.39
N GLY A 465 -18.85 4.84 -38.44
CA GLY A 465 -20.28 4.56 -38.30
C GLY A 465 -20.60 3.27 -37.54
N TYR A 466 -19.59 2.50 -37.11
CA TYR A 466 -19.72 1.24 -36.39
C TYR A 466 -18.52 0.97 -35.48
N GLY A 467 -18.69 0.13 -34.46
CA GLY A 467 -17.59 -0.38 -33.64
C GLY A 467 -16.79 -1.46 -34.35
N VAL A 468 -15.53 -1.64 -34.01
CA VAL A 468 -14.60 -2.55 -34.72
C VAL A 468 -14.30 -3.80 -33.90
N SER A 469 -14.10 -4.94 -34.57
CA SER A 469 -13.71 -6.20 -33.92
C SER A 469 -12.20 -6.36 -33.78
N GLU A 470 -11.42 -5.59 -34.55
CA GLU A 470 -9.97 -5.57 -34.52
C GLU A 470 -9.43 -4.22 -34.99
N PHE A 471 -8.29 -3.80 -34.42
CA PHE A 471 -7.55 -2.61 -34.83
C PHE A 471 -6.07 -2.79 -34.51
N SER A 472 -5.24 -1.85 -34.94
CA SER A 472 -3.81 -1.83 -34.67
C SER A 472 -3.37 -0.44 -34.24
N VAL A 473 -2.40 -0.39 -33.34
CA VAL A 473 -1.71 0.84 -32.92
C VAL A 473 -0.25 0.70 -33.33
N LEU A 474 0.25 1.66 -34.10
CA LEU A 474 1.60 1.73 -34.65
C LEU A 474 2.24 3.07 -34.33
N GLY A 475 3.54 3.18 -34.58
CA GLY A 475 4.30 4.42 -34.36
C GLY A 475 4.60 4.63 -32.88
N ILE A 476 4.90 3.54 -32.17
CA ILE A 476 5.44 3.57 -30.80
C ILE A 476 6.97 3.64 -30.95
N ASP A 477 7.50 4.85 -31.00
CA ASP A 477 8.93 5.16 -31.07
C ASP A 477 9.52 4.99 -29.68
N ALA A 478 10.09 3.82 -29.46
CA ALA A 478 10.61 3.39 -28.19
C ALA A 478 12.10 3.73 -28.03
N PRO A 479 12.53 4.80 -27.34
CA PRO A 479 13.71 4.70 -26.50
C PRO A 479 13.31 3.95 -25.22
N ILE A 480 12.77 2.73 -25.36
CA ILE A 480 12.24 2.00 -24.20
C ILE A 480 13.42 1.41 -23.44
N GLU A 481 13.56 1.81 -22.18
CA GLU A 481 14.30 1.04 -21.21
C GLU A 481 13.64 -0.35 -21.10
N PRO A 482 14.35 -1.45 -21.44
CA PRO A 482 13.87 -2.84 -21.39
C PRO A 482 13.20 -3.25 -20.08
N THR A 483 13.47 -2.50 -19.02
CA THR A 483 13.06 -2.76 -17.64
C THR A 483 11.81 -2.00 -17.22
N ASN A 484 11.21 -1.17 -18.09
CA ASN A 484 10.00 -0.43 -17.75
C ASN A 484 8.73 -1.25 -18.08
N PRO A 485 8.01 -1.78 -17.08
CA PRO A 485 6.79 -2.57 -17.31
C PRO A 485 5.60 -1.73 -17.80
N LEU A 486 5.66 -0.39 -17.81
CA LEU A 486 4.56 0.53 -18.16
C LEU A 486 4.60 1.00 -19.63
N ALA A 487 5.05 0.16 -20.55
CA ALA A 487 5.50 0.60 -21.87
C ALA A 487 4.39 1.16 -22.78
N PHE A 488 3.14 0.65 -22.71
CA PHE A 488 2.04 1.17 -23.53
C PHE A 488 0.63 0.91 -22.96
N PRO A 489 0.31 1.29 -21.72
CA PRO A 489 -1.04 1.15 -21.20
C PRO A 489 -2.06 1.91 -22.06
N ILE A 490 -3.15 1.27 -22.48
CA ILE A 490 -4.19 1.85 -23.33
C ILE A 490 -5.56 1.77 -22.67
N LYS A 491 -6.37 2.83 -22.79
CA LYS A 491 -7.73 2.85 -22.24
C LYS A 491 -8.76 2.54 -23.31
N LEU A 492 -9.53 1.46 -23.15
CA LEU A 492 -10.44 0.95 -24.17
C LEU A 492 -11.91 1.05 -23.77
N GLU A 493 -12.78 1.32 -24.75
CA GLU A 493 -14.22 1.22 -24.61
C GLU A 493 -14.81 0.15 -25.54
N SER A 494 -15.75 -0.63 -24.99
CA SER A 494 -16.58 -1.60 -25.71
C SER A 494 -18.06 -1.21 -25.69
N ASN A 495 -18.85 -1.78 -26.61
CA ASN A 495 -20.32 -1.71 -26.60
C ASN A 495 -20.97 -2.57 -25.49
N ARG A 496 -20.17 -3.17 -24.59
CA ARG A 496 -20.61 -3.97 -23.43
C ARG A 496 -20.03 -3.40 -22.13
N ASP A 497 -20.68 -3.71 -21.00
CA ASP A 497 -20.14 -3.38 -19.66
C ASP A 497 -18.91 -4.23 -19.32
N LYS A 498 -18.88 -5.46 -19.83
CA LYS A 498 -17.74 -6.36 -19.78
C LYS A 498 -17.54 -7.02 -21.13
N PHE A 499 -16.30 -7.24 -21.50
CA PHE A 499 -15.95 -7.84 -22.79
C PHE A 499 -14.65 -8.64 -22.67
N SER A 500 -14.41 -9.54 -23.62
CA SER A 500 -13.13 -10.23 -23.74
C SER A 500 -12.38 -9.71 -24.95
N PHE A 501 -11.07 -9.55 -24.83
CA PHE A 501 -10.22 -9.19 -25.96
C PHE A 501 -8.83 -9.78 -25.80
N LYS A 502 -8.06 -9.72 -26.88
CA LYS A 502 -6.66 -10.09 -26.89
C LYS A 502 -5.84 -9.09 -27.67
N MET A 503 -4.57 -8.99 -27.31
CA MET A 503 -3.60 -8.17 -28.03
C MET A 503 -2.27 -8.86 -28.20
N ARG A 504 -1.50 -8.48 -29.22
CA ARG A 504 -0.15 -8.99 -29.45
C ARG A 504 0.73 -7.94 -30.09
N ALA A 505 2.03 -8.07 -29.91
CA ALA A 505 3.02 -7.34 -30.71
C ALA A 505 2.84 -7.66 -32.21
N ILE A 506 3.07 -6.66 -33.07
CA ILE A 506 3.09 -6.84 -34.53
C ILE A 506 4.52 -7.22 -34.94
N ASP A 507 4.68 -8.33 -35.68
CA ASP A 507 5.99 -8.89 -36.07
C ASP A 507 6.88 -7.87 -36.79
N GLY A 508 8.12 -7.73 -36.31
CA GLY A 508 9.12 -6.74 -36.74
C GLY A 508 9.91 -6.09 -35.59
N ALA A 509 9.43 -6.23 -34.35
CA ALA A 509 10.13 -5.84 -33.13
C ALA A 509 10.69 -7.09 -32.43
N GLU A 510 11.99 -7.11 -32.11
CA GLU A 510 12.54 -8.20 -31.30
C GLU A 510 11.91 -8.18 -29.90
N PRO A 511 11.36 -9.29 -29.40
CA PRO A 511 10.85 -9.35 -28.03
C PRO A 511 12.01 -9.13 -27.06
N VAL A 512 11.92 -8.07 -26.26
CA VAL A 512 12.84 -7.83 -25.16
C VAL A 512 12.60 -8.92 -24.11
N PRO A 513 13.63 -9.64 -23.64
CA PRO A 513 13.46 -10.70 -22.66
C PRO A 513 12.84 -10.13 -21.38
N GLU A 514 11.86 -10.86 -20.84
CA GLU A 514 11.18 -10.48 -19.60
C GLU A 514 12.18 -10.25 -18.47
N PRO A 515 11.95 -9.26 -17.57
CA PRO A 515 12.73 -9.12 -16.37
C PRO A 515 12.52 -10.38 -15.52
N SER A 516 13.53 -11.24 -15.50
CA SER A 516 13.55 -12.42 -14.63
C SER A 516 13.29 -11.97 -13.20
N GLU A 517 12.26 -12.56 -12.58
CA GLU A 517 11.96 -12.40 -11.16
C GLU A 517 13.26 -12.45 -10.35
N ILE A 518 13.55 -11.35 -9.66
CA ILE A 518 14.68 -11.25 -8.75
C ILE A 518 14.49 -12.34 -7.68
N GLY A 519 15.51 -13.18 -7.56
CA GLY A 519 15.42 -14.50 -6.98
C GLY A 519 15.03 -14.60 -5.50
N GLY A 520 14.41 -15.73 -5.17
CA GLY A 520 14.13 -16.19 -3.81
C GLY A 520 13.96 -17.72 -3.71
N ILE A 521 15.09 -18.46 -3.74
CA ILE A 521 15.50 -19.71 -3.02
C ILE A 521 14.50 -20.92 -2.99
N VAL A 522 14.81 -22.22 -3.18
CA VAL A 522 15.92 -23.11 -2.79
C VAL A 522 15.93 -24.39 -3.67
N THR A 523 17.14 -24.86 -3.99
CA THR A 523 17.61 -26.21 -4.37
C THR A 523 16.82 -27.44 -3.87
N ALA A 524 16.58 -28.42 -4.75
CA ALA A 524 17.11 -29.81 -4.65
C ALA A 524 16.36 -30.80 -5.56
N ALA A 525 17.04 -31.36 -6.56
CA ALA A 525 16.76 -32.71 -7.06
C ALA A 525 18.00 -33.31 -7.75
N ALA A 526 18.79 -33.99 -6.92
CA ALA A 526 19.57 -35.19 -7.17
C ALA A 526 20.17 -35.44 -8.57
N ILE A 527 21.49 -35.32 -8.61
CA ILE A 527 22.42 -36.06 -9.47
C ILE A 527 22.19 -37.56 -9.27
N PHE A 528 21.64 -38.26 -10.27
CA PHE A 528 21.90 -39.68 -10.53
C PHE A 528 21.58 -40.01 -11.99
N GLY A 529 22.58 -40.52 -12.73
CA GLY A 529 22.35 -41.10 -14.05
C GLY A 529 23.50 -40.89 -15.04
N GLY A 530 24.65 -41.51 -14.79
CA GLY A 530 25.62 -41.73 -15.86
C GLY A 530 25.13 -42.80 -16.85
N LEU A 531 25.48 -42.67 -18.13
CA LEU A 531 26.22 -43.68 -18.89
C LEU A 531 26.46 -43.25 -20.36
N LEU A 532 27.71 -43.48 -20.81
CA LEU A 532 28.18 -43.72 -22.19
C LEU A 532 28.22 -42.48 -23.14
N TRP A 533 29.31 -42.16 -23.84
CA TRP A 533 30.13 -43.07 -24.65
C TRP A 533 31.51 -42.48 -25.06
N LYS A 534 32.55 -43.31 -24.87
CA LYS A 534 33.80 -43.53 -25.62
C LYS A 534 34.80 -42.40 -25.97
N ARG A 535 35.95 -42.53 -25.29
CA ARG A 535 37.34 -42.30 -25.72
C ARG A 535 37.64 -42.59 -27.21
N LYS A 536 38.49 -41.75 -27.80
CA LYS A 536 39.63 -42.21 -28.62
C LYS A 536 40.84 -41.29 -28.42
N ARG A 537 41.91 -41.84 -27.84
CA ARG A 537 43.27 -41.28 -27.83
C ARG A 537 44.01 -41.82 -29.04
N SER A 538 44.82 -40.99 -29.68
CA SER A 538 45.97 -41.44 -30.48
C SER A 538 47.09 -40.43 -30.27
N ASP A 539 48.17 -40.91 -29.68
CA ASP A 539 49.44 -40.22 -29.47
C ASP A 539 50.07 -39.77 -30.80
N ARG A 540 50.82 -38.66 -30.78
CA ARG A 540 52.08 -38.55 -31.51
C ARG A 540 53.09 -37.69 -30.74
N LYS A 541 54.30 -38.24 -30.67
CA LYS A 541 55.47 -37.80 -29.90
C LYS A 541 56.17 -36.58 -30.54
N VAL A 542 56.60 -35.66 -29.66
CA VAL A 542 57.97 -35.15 -29.41
C VAL A 542 58.98 -35.16 -30.59
N GLN A 543 59.54 -34.01 -30.97
CA GLN A 543 60.93 -33.58 -30.68
C GLN A 543 61.41 -32.34 -31.48
N ILE A 544 61.96 -31.36 -30.72
CA ILE A 544 63.22 -30.60 -30.90
C ILE A 544 63.29 -29.69 -32.15
N LYS A 545 63.59 -28.38 -32.05
CA LYS A 545 64.67 -27.71 -31.31
C LYS A 545 64.30 -26.27 -30.96
#